data_AF-A0A956EP65-F1
#
_entry.id   AF-A0A956EP65-F1
#
_cell.length_a   1.000
_cell.length_b   1.000
_cell.length_c   1.000
_cell.angle_alpha   90.00
_cell.angle_beta   90.00
_cell.angle_gamma   90.00
#
_symmetry.space_group_name_H-M   'P 1'
#
loop_
_entity.id
_entity.type
_entity.pdbx_description
1 polymer ?
#
loop_
_entity_poly.entity_id
_entity_poly.type
_entity_poly.pdbx_seq_one_letter_code
_entity_poly.pdbx_strand_id
1 'polypeptide(L)'
;MSRLARVHWLLIAIGAVAWVCYIAIYYGGMALRGEWESWNLVLHNLYSPGEALANLSIGLHLVAGALITLIAPLQLLPSVRARAPKVHRVLGRIYIGAALIAGIGGTLFILLRGAVGGPVMSVGFGLYGVLVVIAALLALRHARRRELVQHRAWALRLFALGLSSLLFRYEYSLWGLFTGMATHDPV
;
A
#
# COMPACT_ATOMS: atom_id res chain seq x y z
N MET A 1 -6.99 -26.04 -9.42
CA MET A 1 -6.82 -24.77 -10.18
C MET A 1 -6.58 -25.12 -11.64
N SER A 2 -7.28 -24.45 -12.56
CA SER A 2 -7.05 -24.61 -14.00
C SER A 2 -5.66 -24.12 -14.42
N ARG A 3 -5.17 -24.52 -15.60
CA ARG A 3 -3.90 -24.01 -16.17
C ARG A 3 -3.92 -22.48 -16.28
N LEU A 4 -5.01 -21.91 -16.80
CA LEU A 4 -5.20 -20.46 -16.93
C LEU A 4 -5.12 -19.75 -15.58
N ALA A 5 -5.79 -20.28 -14.55
CA ALA A 5 -5.72 -19.71 -13.21
C ALA A 5 -4.28 -19.71 -12.67
N ARG A 6 -3.51 -20.79 -12.87
CA ARG A 6 -2.11 -20.85 -12.44
C ARG A 6 -1.24 -19.79 -13.13
N VAL A 7 -1.39 -19.62 -14.44
CA VAL A 7 -0.66 -18.60 -15.20
C VAL A 7 -0.99 -17.20 -14.67
N HIS A 8 -2.29 -16.90 -14.48
CA HIS A 8 -2.72 -15.61 -13.95
C HIS A 8 -2.13 -15.32 -12.56
N TRP A 9 -2.13 -16.30 -11.65
CA TRP A 9 -1.51 -16.15 -10.33
C TRP A 9 0.01 -15.96 -10.38
N LEU A 10 0.69 -16.63 -11.31
CA LEU A 10 2.13 -16.43 -11.52
C LEU A 10 2.42 -15.01 -12.00
N LEU A 11 1.62 -14.47 -12.93
CA LEU A 11 1.78 -13.10 -13.41
C LEU A 11 1.56 -12.07 -12.28
N ILE A 12 0.55 -12.26 -11.43
CA ILE A 12 0.32 -11.41 -10.25
C ILE A 12 1.53 -11.46 -9.31
N ALA A 13 2.06 -12.67 -9.04
CA ALA A 13 3.20 -12.83 -8.15
C ALA A 13 4.47 -12.16 -8.71
N ILE A 14 4.75 -12.35 -10.00
CA ILE A 14 5.89 -11.71 -10.68
C ILE A 14 5.74 -10.19 -10.65
N GLY A 15 4.56 -9.66 -10.97
CA GLY A 15 4.28 -8.23 -10.93
C GLY A 15 4.47 -7.64 -9.53
N ALA A 16 3.96 -8.31 -8.49
CA ALA A 16 4.13 -7.90 -7.10
C ALA A 16 5.60 -7.88 -6.68
N VAL A 17 6.37 -8.92 -7.03
CA VAL A 17 7.81 -8.99 -6.74
C VAL A 17 8.58 -7.91 -7.49
N ALA A 18 8.34 -7.74 -8.79
CA ALA A 18 9.01 -6.72 -9.59
C ALA A 18 8.74 -5.31 -9.04
N TRP A 19 7.49 -5.03 -8.65
CA TRP A 19 7.09 -3.78 -8.04
C TRP A 19 7.80 -3.51 -6.70
N VAL A 20 7.87 -4.51 -5.83
CA VAL A 20 8.58 -4.36 -4.55
C VAL A 20 10.09 -4.23 -4.75
N CYS A 21 10.68 -4.98 -5.67
CA CYS A 21 12.09 -4.82 -6.02
C CYS A 21 12.37 -3.41 -6.54
N TYR A 22 11.51 -2.85 -7.39
CA TYR A 22 11.60 -1.47 -7.83
C TYR A 22 11.59 -0.49 -6.65
N ILE A 23 10.61 -0.59 -5.74
CA ILE A 23 10.53 0.28 -4.55
C ILE A 23 11.79 0.15 -3.69
N ALA A 24 12.24 -1.08 -3.42
CA ALA A 24 13.38 -1.34 -2.56
C ALA A 24 14.70 -0.84 -3.15
N ILE A 25 14.95 -1.10 -4.44
CA ILE A 25 16.16 -0.67 -5.14
C ILE A 25 16.18 0.85 -5.28
N TYR A 26 15.05 1.45 -5.65
CA TYR A 26 14.96 2.89 -5.88
C TYR A 26 15.02 3.67 -4.56
N TYR A 27 14.00 3.55 -3.71
CA TYR A 27 13.90 4.34 -2.48
C TYR A 27 14.88 3.87 -1.41
N GLY A 28 15.03 2.55 -1.24
CA GLY A 28 15.97 1.98 -0.28
C GLY A 28 17.42 2.22 -0.69
N GLY A 29 17.75 2.09 -1.98
CA GLY A 29 19.09 2.38 -2.49
C GLY A 29 19.50 3.84 -2.30
N MET A 30 18.61 4.79 -2.56
CA MET A 30 18.85 6.22 -2.32
C MET A 30 19.02 6.53 -0.83
N ALA A 31 18.17 5.94 0.02
CA ALA A 31 18.27 6.09 1.48
C ALA A 31 19.62 5.60 2.02
N LEU A 32 20.10 4.45 1.54
CA LEU A 32 21.40 3.90 1.94
C LEU A 32 22.60 4.75 1.50
N ARG A 33 22.46 5.52 0.40
CA ARG A 33 23.47 6.47 -0.07
C ARG A 33 23.37 7.86 0.57
N GLY A 34 22.37 8.10 1.42
CA GLY A 34 22.10 9.41 2.00
C GLY A 34 21.47 10.41 1.03
N GLU A 35 21.04 9.97 -0.16
CA GLU A 35 20.43 10.77 -1.22
C GLU A 35 18.93 10.96 -0.98
N TRP A 36 18.54 11.41 0.22
CA TRP A 36 17.13 11.46 0.64
C TRP A 36 16.27 12.38 -0.25
N GLU A 37 16.85 13.46 -0.77
CA GLU A 37 16.17 14.39 -1.68
C GLU A 37 15.77 13.73 -3.00
N SER A 38 16.48 12.67 -3.43
CA SER A 38 16.18 11.92 -4.65
C SER A 38 14.86 11.16 -4.57
N TRP A 39 14.28 10.98 -3.37
CA TRP A 39 12.92 10.45 -3.22
C TRP A 39 11.87 11.32 -3.91
N ASN A 40 12.17 12.61 -4.11
CA ASN A 40 11.28 13.58 -4.75
C ASN A 40 11.23 13.49 -6.27
N LEU A 41 12.12 12.70 -6.91
CA LEU A 41 12.24 12.64 -8.37
C LEU A 41 11.07 11.93 -9.06
N VAL A 42 10.48 10.91 -8.41
CA VAL A 42 9.33 10.17 -8.94
C VAL A 42 8.03 10.62 -8.30
N LEU A 43 8.07 10.93 -7.00
CA LEU A 43 6.92 11.47 -6.29
C LEU A 43 7.36 12.79 -5.66
N HIS A 44 6.87 13.90 -6.18
CA HIS A 44 7.21 15.22 -5.69
C HIS A 44 6.82 15.39 -4.21
N ASN A 45 7.62 16.14 -3.47
CA ASN A 45 7.34 16.55 -2.08
C ASN A 45 7.25 15.40 -1.04
N LEU A 46 7.89 14.26 -1.28
CA LEU A 46 7.94 13.14 -0.34
C LEU A 46 8.89 13.35 0.85
N TYR A 47 10.06 13.95 0.60
CA TYR A 47 11.09 14.20 1.61
C TYR A 47 11.36 15.70 1.72
N SER A 48 11.45 16.21 2.95
CA SER A 48 11.93 17.57 3.26
C SER A 48 12.93 17.55 4.42
N PRO A 49 14.11 18.20 4.28
CA PRO A 49 15.02 18.38 5.41
C PRO A 49 14.33 19.07 6.60
N GLY A 50 14.57 18.57 7.82
CA GLY A 50 14.01 19.14 9.05
C GLY A 50 12.62 18.62 9.45
N GLU A 51 11.92 17.88 8.58
CA GLU A 51 10.59 17.34 8.86
C GLU A 51 10.61 15.85 9.22
N ALA A 52 11.30 15.51 10.31
CA ALA A 52 11.56 14.12 10.71
C ALA A 52 10.29 13.25 10.80
N LEU A 53 9.20 13.79 11.36
CA LEU A 53 7.96 13.04 11.54
C LEU A 53 7.27 12.72 10.21
N ALA A 54 7.21 13.68 9.28
CA ALA A 54 6.62 13.46 7.96
C ALA A 54 7.46 12.44 7.17
N ASN A 55 8.78 12.60 7.15
CA ASN A 55 9.71 11.70 6.47
C ASN A 55 9.63 10.27 7.02
N LEU A 56 9.58 10.10 8.35
CA LEU A 56 9.41 8.79 8.97
C LEU A 56 8.06 8.17 8.61
N SER A 57 6.99 8.96 8.65
CA SER A 57 5.63 8.49 8.37
C SER A 57 5.50 7.95 6.95
N ILE A 58 6.03 8.68 5.95
CA ILE A 58 5.99 8.22 4.56
C ILE A 58 6.95 7.06 4.30
N GLY A 59 8.14 7.05 4.93
CA GLY A 59 9.07 5.92 4.84
C GLY A 59 8.43 4.62 5.37
N LEU A 60 7.78 4.68 6.54
CA LEU A 60 7.04 3.55 7.09
C LEU A 60 5.87 3.13 6.20
N HIS A 61 5.15 4.10 5.62
CA HIS A 61 4.08 3.83 4.66
C HIS A 61 4.59 3.06 3.43
N LEU A 62 5.73 3.46 2.85
CA LEU A 62 6.33 2.80 1.68
C LEU A 62 6.72 1.35 1.99
N VAL A 63 7.40 1.11 3.11
CA VAL A 63 7.78 -0.24 3.56
C VAL A 63 6.54 -1.10 3.80
N ALA A 64 5.54 -0.55 4.47
CA ALA A 64 4.29 -1.24 4.72
C ALA A 64 3.51 -1.56 3.43
N GLY A 65 3.47 -0.64 2.47
CA GLY A 65 2.87 -0.84 1.15
C GLY A 65 3.54 -1.97 0.36
N ALA A 66 4.88 -2.09 0.45
CA ALA A 66 5.62 -3.20 -0.15
C ALA A 66 5.21 -4.55 0.47
N LEU A 67 5.13 -4.64 1.80
CA LEU A 67 4.68 -5.85 2.49
C LEU A 67 3.25 -6.25 2.11
N ILE A 68 2.32 -5.27 2.07
CA ILE A 68 0.93 -5.48 1.65
C ILE A 68 0.90 -6.07 0.24
N THR A 69 1.67 -5.49 -0.69
CA THR A 69 1.69 -5.92 -2.10
C THR A 69 2.17 -7.36 -2.26
N LEU A 70 3.20 -7.78 -1.51
CA LEU A 70 3.69 -9.16 -1.56
C LEU A 70 2.74 -10.17 -0.90
N ILE A 71 2.11 -9.78 0.21
CA ILE A 71 1.33 -10.71 1.03
C ILE A 71 -0.12 -10.84 0.55
N ALA A 72 -0.70 -9.79 -0.03
CA ALA A 72 -2.09 -9.77 -0.50
C ALA A 72 -2.47 -10.98 -1.39
N PRO A 73 -1.69 -11.33 -2.45
CA PRO A 73 -1.98 -12.49 -3.28
C PRO A 73 -2.09 -13.80 -2.49
N LEU A 74 -1.19 -13.98 -1.51
CA LEU A 74 -1.13 -15.19 -0.68
C LEU A 74 -2.33 -15.31 0.27
N GLN A 75 -2.89 -14.19 0.72
CA GLN A 75 -4.09 -14.18 1.58
C GLN A 75 -5.36 -14.59 0.84
N LEU A 76 -5.44 -14.30 -0.46
CA LEU A 76 -6.60 -14.62 -1.29
C LEU A 76 -6.58 -16.05 -1.86
N LEU A 77 -5.41 -16.70 -1.92
CA LEU A 77 -5.27 -18.06 -2.42
C LEU A 77 -6.05 -19.08 -1.55
N PRO A 78 -7.08 -19.75 -2.10
CA PRO A 78 -7.85 -20.74 -1.33
C PRO A 78 -7.00 -21.92 -0.85
N SER A 79 -5.97 -22.28 -1.63
CA SER A 79 -5.03 -23.35 -1.30
C SER A 79 -4.21 -23.04 -0.05
N VAL A 80 -3.74 -21.80 0.12
CA VAL A 80 -2.99 -21.37 1.31
C VAL A 80 -3.89 -21.47 2.54
N ARG A 81 -5.14 -21.00 2.44
CA ARG A 81 -6.11 -21.07 3.54
C ARG A 81 -6.48 -22.50 3.93
N ALA A 82 -6.64 -23.39 2.95
CA ALA A 82 -7.05 -24.78 3.19
C ALA A 82 -5.90 -25.69 3.63
N ARG A 83 -4.72 -25.58 3.00
CA ARG A 83 -3.59 -26.51 3.18
C ARG A 83 -2.55 -26.00 4.17
N ALA A 84 -2.45 -24.68 4.36
CA ALA A 84 -1.45 -24.05 5.22
C ALA A 84 -2.08 -22.97 6.13
N PRO A 85 -3.08 -23.31 6.98
CA PRO A 85 -3.79 -22.34 7.80
C PRO A 85 -2.88 -21.60 8.79
N LYS A 86 -1.78 -22.21 9.25
CA LYS A 86 -0.75 -21.53 10.06
C LYS A 86 -0.09 -20.39 9.28
N VAL A 87 0.29 -20.64 8.03
CA VAL A 87 0.89 -19.64 7.12
C VAL A 87 -0.09 -18.50 6.87
N HIS A 88 -1.35 -18.83 6.55
CA HIS A 88 -2.41 -17.83 6.37
C HIS A 88 -2.53 -16.90 7.59
N ARG A 89 -2.53 -17.45 8.81
CA ARG A 89 -2.64 -16.68 10.06
C ARG A 89 -1.42 -15.80 10.35
N VAL A 90 -0.20 -16.31 10.14
CA VAL A 90 1.03 -15.53 10.37
C VAL A 90 1.11 -14.39 9.37
N LEU A 91 0.99 -14.69 8.09
CA LEU A 91 0.99 -13.68 7.02
C LEU A 91 -0.17 -12.70 7.20
N GLY A 92 -1.33 -13.17 7.66
CA GLY A 92 -2.48 -12.31 7.94
C GLY A 92 -2.19 -11.29 9.04
N ARG A 93 -1.48 -11.67 10.11
CA ARG A 93 -1.07 -10.72 11.17
C ARG A 93 -0.07 -9.69 10.66
N ILE A 94 0.90 -10.12 9.84
CA ILE A 94 1.86 -9.21 9.21
C ILE A 94 1.13 -8.24 8.28
N TYR A 95 0.20 -8.75 7.45
CA TYR A 95 -0.62 -7.96 6.54
C TYR A 95 -1.45 -6.90 7.28
N ILE A 96 -2.12 -7.28 8.37
CA ILE A 96 -2.88 -6.35 9.21
C ILE A 96 -1.96 -5.30 9.84
N GLY A 97 -0.82 -5.70 10.39
CA GLY A 97 0.16 -4.76 10.95
C GLY A 97 0.65 -3.75 9.90
N ALA A 98 1.01 -4.24 8.71
CA ALA A 98 1.40 -3.39 7.59
C ALA A 98 0.26 -2.46 7.15
N ALA A 99 -0.98 -2.94 7.06
CA ALA A 99 -2.14 -2.11 6.72
C ALA A 99 -2.35 -0.96 7.74
N LEU A 100 -2.17 -1.24 9.03
CA LEU A 100 -2.25 -0.21 10.07
C LEU A 100 -1.12 0.82 9.94
N ILE A 101 0.12 0.37 9.74
CA ILE A 101 1.28 1.26 9.54
C ILE A 101 1.09 2.11 8.29
N ALA A 102 0.65 1.52 7.17
CA ALA A 102 0.39 2.23 5.93
C ALA A 102 -0.75 3.25 6.08
N GLY A 103 -1.88 2.84 6.67
CA GLY A 103 -3.03 3.71 6.87
C GLY A 103 -2.72 4.90 7.79
N ILE A 104 -2.08 4.65 8.94
CA ILE A 104 -1.70 5.69 9.90
C ILE A 104 -0.59 6.57 9.33
N GLY A 105 0.50 5.99 8.82
CA GLY A 105 1.64 6.73 8.29
C GLY A 105 1.28 7.59 7.08
N GLY A 106 0.48 7.06 6.15
CA GLY A 106 -0.02 7.84 5.01
C GLY A 106 -0.93 8.98 5.44
N THR A 107 -1.88 8.72 6.35
CA THR A 107 -2.77 9.77 6.87
C THR A 107 -1.98 10.86 7.59
N LEU A 108 -1.04 10.49 8.45
CA LEU A 108 -0.20 11.43 9.19
C LEU A 108 0.65 12.28 8.26
N PHE A 109 1.26 11.67 7.24
CA PHE A 109 2.01 12.41 6.22
C PHE A 109 1.11 13.45 5.52
N ILE A 110 -0.08 13.06 5.08
CA ILE A 110 -1.02 13.97 4.41
C ILE A 110 -1.50 15.09 5.34
N LEU A 111 -1.69 14.81 6.63
CA LEU A 111 -2.05 15.86 7.61
C LEU A 111 -0.93 16.87 7.82
N LEU A 112 0.34 16.44 7.76
CA LEU A 112 1.50 17.29 7.98
C LEU A 112 1.87 18.11 6.74
N ARG A 113 1.72 17.53 5.55
CA ARG A 113 2.30 18.07 4.30
C ARG A 113 1.32 18.32 3.17
N GLY A 114 0.08 17.83 3.30
CA GLY A 114 -0.89 17.84 2.23
C GLY A 114 -0.56 16.87 1.09
N ALA A 115 -1.52 16.67 0.20
CA ALA A 115 -1.34 15.96 -1.06
C ALA A 115 -0.92 16.93 -2.17
N VAL A 116 -0.17 16.43 -3.17
CA VAL A 116 0.28 17.21 -4.34
C VAL A 116 -0.88 17.80 -5.14
N GLY A 117 -2.06 17.16 -5.14
CA GLY A 117 -3.27 17.67 -5.78
C GLY A 117 -4.12 18.59 -4.91
N GLY A 118 -3.54 19.17 -3.85
CA GLY A 118 -4.20 20.16 -3.00
C GLY A 118 -5.24 19.60 -2.01
N PRO A 119 -6.05 20.47 -1.39
CA PRO A 119 -6.89 20.12 -0.24
C PRO A 119 -7.92 19.01 -0.50
N VAL A 120 -8.51 18.97 -1.70
CA VAL A 120 -9.50 17.95 -2.07
C VAL A 120 -8.86 16.56 -2.06
N MET A 121 -7.66 16.45 -2.65
CA MET A 121 -6.89 15.20 -2.65
C MET A 121 -6.43 14.84 -1.23
N SER A 122 -6.03 15.82 -0.41
CA SER A 122 -5.67 15.60 0.99
C SER A 122 -6.82 15.00 1.81
N VAL A 123 -8.04 15.54 1.67
CA VAL A 123 -9.23 15.01 2.35
C VAL A 123 -9.54 13.60 1.86
N GLY A 124 -9.49 13.37 0.54
CA GLY A 124 -9.71 12.05 -0.05
C GLY A 124 -8.74 10.99 0.48
N PHE A 125 -7.45 11.30 0.52
CA PHE A 125 -6.43 10.39 1.06
C PHE A 125 -6.49 10.21 2.57
N GLY A 126 -6.85 11.25 3.33
CA GLY A 126 -7.08 11.13 4.76
C GLY A 126 -8.22 10.16 5.07
N LEU A 127 -9.37 10.32 4.41
CA LEU A 127 -10.51 9.39 4.55
C LEU A 127 -10.15 7.98 4.11
N TYR A 128 -9.43 7.84 2.99
CA TYR A 128 -8.95 6.55 2.51
C TYR A 128 -8.07 5.84 3.55
N GLY A 129 -7.11 6.54 4.15
CA GLY A 129 -6.23 5.98 5.18
C GLY A 129 -7.00 5.51 6.42
N VAL A 130 -8.01 6.27 6.85
CA VAL A 130 -8.94 5.87 7.93
C VAL A 130 -9.70 4.59 7.57
N LEU A 131 -10.21 4.47 6.34
CA LEU A 131 -10.91 3.28 5.88
C LEU A 131 -10.01 2.03 5.85
N VAL A 132 -8.73 2.18 5.48
CA VAL A 132 -7.74 1.10 5.54
C VAL A 132 -7.57 0.60 6.97
N VAL A 133 -7.42 1.52 7.94
CA VAL A 133 -7.29 1.17 9.36
C VAL A 133 -8.55 0.46 9.86
N ILE A 134 -9.74 0.99 9.58
CA ILE A 134 -11.02 0.39 9.98
C ILE A 134 -11.15 -1.02 9.41
N ALA A 135 -10.90 -1.20 8.10
CA ALA A 135 -11.03 -2.50 7.45
C ALA A 135 -10.05 -3.52 8.03
N ALA A 136 -8.82 -3.12 8.35
CA ALA A 136 -7.83 -3.97 9.01
C ALA A 136 -8.26 -4.40 10.42
N LEU A 137 -8.70 -3.45 11.24
CA LEU A 137 -9.16 -3.75 12.60
C LEU A 137 -10.38 -4.65 12.59
N LEU A 138 -11.35 -4.42 11.70
CA LEU A 138 -12.56 -5.24 11.61
C LEU A 138 -12.26 -6.63 11.05
N ALA A 139 -11.40 -6.75 10.03
CA ALA A 139 -10.96 -8.05 9.54
C ALA A 139 -10.30 -8.88 10.66
N LEU A 140 -9.43 -8.26 11.47
CA LEU A 140 -8.79 -8.92 12.61
C LEU A 140 -9.78 -9.27 13.73
N ARG A 141 -10.68 -8.35 14.07
CA ARG A 141 -11.69 -8.53 15.13
C ARG A 141 -12.57 -9.73 14.82
N HIS A 142 -13.14 -9.80 13.61
CA HIS A 142 -13.99 -10.91 13.20
C HIS A 142 -13.21 -12.24 13.11
N ALA A 143 -11.94 -12.20 12.68
CA ALA A 143 -11.08 -13.40 12.71
C ALA A 143 -10.89 -13.95 14.14
N ARG A 144 -10.62 -13.06 15.11
CA ARG A 144 -10.44 -13.45 16.53
C ARG A 144 -11.72 -14.01 17.15
N ARG A 145 -12.88 -13.45 16.76
CA ARG A 145 -14.21 -13.93 17.17
C ARG A 145 -14.68 -15.19 16.44
N ARG A 146 -13.89 -15.70 15.49
CA ARG A 146 -14.25 -16.85 14.63
C ARG A 146 -15.48 -16.59 13.74
N GLU A 147 -15.80 -15.32 13.51
CA GLU A 147 -16.88 -14.86 12.62
C GLU A 147 -16.36 -14.83 11.17
N LEU A 148 -16.19 -16.01 10.56
CA LEU A 148 -15.42 -16.17 9.32
C LEU A 148 -16.05 -15.48 8.11
N VAL A 149 -17.38 -15.38 8.05
CA VAL A 149 -18.08 -14.69 6.96
C VAL A 149 -17.75 -13.19 7.00
N GLN A 150 -17.86 -12.59 8.19
CA GLN A 150 -17.57 -11.17 8.41
C GLN A 150 -16.09 -10.88 8.25
N HIS A 151 -15.21 -11.76 8.73
CA HIS A 151 -13.77 -11.67 8.50
C HIS A 151 -13.46 -11.61 7.00
N ARG A 152 -14.01 -12.52 6.19
CA ARG A 152 -13.79 -12.53 4.74
C ARG A 152 -14.32 -11.26 4.08
N ALA A 153 -15.48 -10.79 4.50
CA ALA A 153 -16.09 -9.57 3.97
C ALA A 153 -15.19 -8.35 4.21
N TRP A 154 -14.63 -8.19 5.41
CA TRP A 154 -13.72 -7.08 5.73
C TRP A 154 -12.33 -7.28 5.13
N ALA A 155 -11.83 -8.52 5.05
CA ALA A 155 -10.57 -8.82 4.39
C ALA A 155 -10.61 -8.48 2.88
N LEU A 156 -11.74 -8.73 2.20
CA LEU A 156 -11.93 -8.34 0.81
C LEU A 156 -12.00 -6.82 0.63
N ARG A 157 -12.65 -6.10 1.55
CA ARG A 157 -12.66 -4.62 1.54
C ARG A 157 -11.24 -4.07 1.71
N LEU A 158 -10.48 -4.62 2.65
CA LEU A 158 -9.08 -4.22 2.86
C LEU A 158 -8.22 -4.52 1.62
N PHE A 159 -8.40 -5.70 1.00
CA PHE A 159 -7.72 -6.03 -0.25
C PHE A 159 -8.09 -5.05 -1.37
N ALA A 160 -9.38 -4.72 -1.52
CA ALA A 160 -9.85 -3.78 -2.54
C ALA A 160 -9.25 -2.38 -2.35
N LEU A 161 -9.16 -1.90 -1.10
CA LEU A 161 -8.45 -0.67 -0.77
C LEU A 161 -6.98 -0.78 -1.22
N GLY A 162 -6.25 -1.81 -0.75
CA GLY A 162 -4.85 -2.01 -1.14
C GLY A 162 -4.64 -2.06 -2.66
N LEU A 163 -5.52 -2.74 -3.40
CA LEU A 163 -5.48 -2.79 -4.86
C LEU A 163 -5.76 -1.42 -5.49
N SER A 164 -6.72 -0.66 -4.96
CA SER A 164 -7.05 0.68 -5.46
C SER A 164 -5.88 1.65 -5.34
N SER A 165 -5.08 1.56 -4.28
CA SER A 165 -3.85 2.36 -4.14
C SER A 165 -2.81 2.03 -5.21
N LEU A 166 -2.66 0.75 -5.57
CA LEU A 166 -1.76 0.34 -6.65
C LEU A 166 -2.26 0.85 -8.02
N LEU A 167 -3.56 0.68 -8.29
CA LEU A 167 -4.19 1.15 -9.53
C LEU A 167 -4.08 2.66 -9.67
N PHE A 168 -4.35 3.41 -8.60
CA PHE A 168 -4.19 4.86 -8.57
C PHE A 168 -2.76 5.27 -8.96
N ARG A 169 -1.73 4.52 -8.54
CA ARG A 169 -0.36 4.86 -8.90
C ARG A 169 -0.06 4.62 -10.38
N TYR A 170 -0.62 3.58 -10.99
CA TYR A 170 -0.51 3.37 -12.43
C TYR A 170 -1.27 4.43 -13.22
N GLU A 171 -2.50 4.73 -12.80
CA GLU A 171 -3.32 5.79 -13.38
C GLU A 171 -2.61 7.15 -13.31
N TYR A 172 -2.13 7.55 -12.13
CA TYR A 172 -1.44 8.82 -11.92
C TYR A 172 -0.16 8.92 -12.76
N SER A 173 0.60 7.82 -12.88
CA SER A 173 1.81 7.78 -13.72
C SER A 173 1.48 7.90 -15.21
N LEU A 174 0.43 7.23 -15.67
CA LEU A 174 -0.03 7.33 -17.06
C LEU A 174 -0.55 8.74 -17.36
N TRP A 175 -1.33 9.31 -16.45
CA TRP A 175 -1.82 10.67 -16.59
C TRP A 175 -0.67 11.68 -16.70
N GLY A 176 0.37 11.56 -15.86
CA GLY A 176 1.56 12.40 -15.95
C GLY A 176 2.29 12.26 -17.28
N LEU A 177 2.41 11.04 -17.81
CA LEU A 177 3.03 10.77 -19.11
C LEU A 177 2.27 11.42 -20.27
N PHE A 178 0.93 11.36 -20.28
CA PHE A 178 0.12 11.88 -21.39
C PHE A 178 -0.11 13.40 -21.32
N THR A 179 -0.12 13.97 -20.12
CA THR A 179 -0.47 15.38 -19.92
C THR A 179 0.73 16.26 -19.60
N GLY A 180 1.91 15.69 -19.32
CA GLY A 180 3.04 16.45 -18.78
C GLY A 180 2.73 17.08 -17.41
N MET A 181 1.76 16.52 -16.67
CA MET A 181 1.20 17.06 -15.43
C MET A 181 0.50 18.43 -15.56
N ALA A 182 -0.09 18.72 -16.72
CA ALA A 182 -0.69 20.02 -17.08
C ALA A 182 -1.84 20.56 -16.18
N THR A 183 -2.19 19.91 -15.07
CA THR A 183 -3.17 20.43 -14.10
C THR A 183 -2.63 20.58 -12.67
N HIS A 184 -1.33 20.38 -12.44
CA HIS A 184 -0.71 20.71 -11.15
C HIS A 184 -0.07 22.08 -11.23
N ASP A 185 -0.81 23.12 -10.86
CA ASP A 185 -0.18 24.39 -10.52
C ASP A 185 0.74 24.17 -9.31
N PRO A 186 2.01 24.60 -9.37
CA PRO A 186 2.90 24.48 -8.23
C PRO A 186 2.41 25.43 -7.14
N VAL A 187 1.88 24.86 -6.06
CA VAL A 187 1.67 25.56 -4.78
C VAL A 187 2.91 25.40 -3.93
#